data_AF-A0A0L0DMR9-F1
#
_entry.id   AF-A0A0L0DMR9-F1
#
_cell.length_a   1.000
_cell.length_b   1.000
_cell.length_c   1.000
_cell.angle_alpha   90.00
_cell.angle_beta   90.00
_cell.angle_gamma   90.00
#
_symmetry.space_group_name_H-M   'P 1'
#
loop_
_entity.id
_entity.type
_entity.pdbx_description
1 polymer ?
#
loop_
_entity_poly.entity_id
_entity_poly.type
_entity_poly.pdbx_seq_one_letter_code
_entity_poly.pdbx_strand_id
1 'polypeptide(L)'
;MGWLMAAYELGKNVFGEEALTELISCVTDPKHADGKTVVILAGYKANMLAMLDTNPGAKSRFRKTWEFPDWTADDCTTFVARRAQATGFTIRPDGGVPAELRSGFAALLSRPGWANARDAVSAYEEMVEARAGRVYDTPEIEPEFVFDDANAAMAALLKHQPEGESVAANLRHSAPPPRQAIREVRVEYLPDSDGDEGGDADDQPRASDWRLDPAVRAKQLDKGVDVIGLSQAEIEKQVYADMAAEQAEAERLAAELRAAEEAAAEAERQRAEAERLAQEEEMRRLAAERARQEAIAAERRRALEAAQREALAQKRIRQAGVCCAGFRWNKIAGGYQCAGGSHYLSDGQLGLG
;
A
#
# COMPACT_ATOMS: atom_id res chain seq x y z
N MET A 1 -2.33 -13.26 0.14
CA MET A 1 -1.97 -13.47 -1.28
C MET A 1 -0.95 -12.40 -1.64
N GLY A 2 0.31 -12.76 -1.85
CA GLY A 2 1.36 -11.80 -2.23
C GLY A 2 1.66 -11.94 -3.72
N TRP A 3 1.67 -10.83 -4.46
CA TRP A 3 1.97 -10.80 -5.89
C TRP A 3 3.35 -10.15 -6.09
N LEU A 4 4.30 -10.88 -6.68
CA LEU A 4 5.60 -10.34 -7.08
C LEU A 4 5.58 -10.04 -8.58
N MET A 5 5.30 -8.77 -8.91
CA MET A 5 5.42 -8.25 -10.27
C MET A 5 6.89 -8.06 -10.61
N ALA A 6 7.31 -8.49 -11.82
CA ALA A 6 8.70 -8.43 -12.29
C ALA A 6 9.71 -9.22 -11.43
N ALA A 7 9.33 -10.43 -11.00
CA ALA A 7 10.17 -11.32 -10.20
C ALA A 7 11.57 -11.55 -10.79
N TYR A 8 11.73 -11.47 -12.11
CA TYR A 8 13.02 -11.63 -12.79
C TYR A 8 14.10 -10.60 -12.40
N GLU A 9 13.74 -9.47 -11.78
CA GLU A 9 14.74 -8.54 -11.22
C GLU A 9 15.50 -9.14 -10.04
N LEU A 10 14.92 -10.15 -9.37
CA LEU A 10 15.60 -10.92 -8.31
C LEU A 10 16.80 -11.71 -8.86
N GLY A 11 16.89 -11.97 -10.17
CA GLY A 11 18.00 -12.72 -10.76
C GLY A 11 19.19 -11.86 -11.21
N LYS A 12 19.16 -10.53 -11.04
CA LYS A 12 20.10 -9.62 -11.73
C LYS A 12 21.26 -9.10 -10.87
N ASN A 13 21.17 -9.18 -9.54
CA ASN A 13 22.22 -8.70 -8.64
C ASN A 13 22.32 -9.58 -7.39
N VAL A 14 23.44 -9.46 -6.65
CA VAL A 14 23.75 -10.29 -5.49
C VAL A 14 22.66 -10.23 -4.41
N PHE A 15 22.07 -9.05 -4.19
CA PHE A 15 20.98 -8.88 -3.22
C PHE A 15 19.66 -9.52 -3.70
N GLY A 16 19.42 -9.52 -5.01
CA GLY A 16 18.28 -10.20 -5.63
C GLY A 16 18.41 -11.72 -5.50
N GLU A 17 19.62 -12.26 -5.71
CA GLU A 17 19.88 -13.69 -5.56
C GLU A 17 19.68 -14.14 -4.12
N GLU A 18 20.12 -13.33 -3.15
CA GLU A 18 19.89 -13.55 -1.72
C GLU A 18 18.39 -13.49 -1.39
N ALA A 19 17.68 -12.49 -1.91
CA ALA A 19 16.23 -12.38 -1.73
C ALA A 19 15.45 -13.54 -2.37
N LEU A 20 15.86 -14.02 -3.55
CA LEU A 20 15.28 -15.22 -4.18
C LEU A 20 15.52 -16.46 -3.33
N THR A 21 16.72 -16.59 -2.76
CA THR A 21 17.09 -17.71 -1.89
C THR A 21 16.25 -17.70 -0.61
N GLU A 22 16.09 -16.54 0.02
CA GLU A 22 15.26 -16.38 1.21
C GLU A 22 13.77 -16.63 0.90
N LEU A 23 13.28 -16.17 -0.26
CA LEU A 23 11.93 -16.46 -0.70
C LEU A 23 11.69 -17.97 -0.87
N ILE A 24 12.63 -18.70 -1.46
CA ILE A 24 12.56 -20.16 -1.60
C ILE A 24 12.60 -20.85 -0.23
N SER A 25 13.44 -20.36 0.68
CA SER A 25 13.50 -20.83 2.07
C SER A 25 12.14 -20.67 2.75
N CYS A 26 11.55 -19.47 2.68
CA CYS A 26 10.22 -19.17 3.22
C CYS A 26 9.14 -20.08 2.64
N VAL A 27 9.13 -20.33 1.32
CA VAL A 27 8.15 -21.21 0.66
C VAL A 27 8.30 -22.67 1.12
N THR A 28 9.48 -23.07 1.56
CA THR A 28 9.77 -24.43 2.03
C THR A 28 9.54 -24.60 3.54
N ASP A 29 9.52 -23.51 4.32
CA ASP A 29 9.31 -23.55 5.77
C ASP A 29 7.91 -24.12 6.10
N PRO A 30 7.78 -25.13 6.99
CA PRO A 30 6.50 -25.68 7.46
C PRO A 30 5.49 -24.65 7.99
N LYS A 31 5.96 -23.47 8.43
CA LYS A 31 5.11 -22.34 8.83
C LYS A 31 4.32 -21.76 7.67
N HIS A 32 4.85 -21.82 6.46
CA HIS A 32 4.28 -21.24 5.24
C HIS A 32 3.86 -22.28 4.20
N ALA A 33 4.34 -23.52 4.33
CA ALA A 33 3.97 -24.67 3.50
C ALA A 33 2.53 -25.16 3.74
N ASP A 34 2.14 -26.24 3.04
CA ASP A 34 0.83 -26.91 3.16
C ASP A 34 -0.39 -26.00 2.89
N GLY A 35 -0.28 -25.15 1.86
CA GLY A 35 -1.39 -24.31 1.40
C GLY A 35 -1.60 -23.02 2.20
N LYS A 36 -0.79 -22.75 3.23
CA LYS A 36 -0.86 -21.52 4.02
C LYS A 36 -0.41 -20.29 3.23
N THR A 37 0.54 -20.47 2.30
CA THR A 37 1.05 -19.40 1.45
C THR A 37 1.13 -19.87 0.00
N VAL A 38 0.56 -19.07 -0.91
CA VAL A 38 0.70 -19.24 -2.36
C VAL A 38 1.60 -18.14 -2.90
N VAL A 39 2.67 -18.53 -3.60
CA VAL A 39 3.59 -17.61 -4.27
C VAL A 39 3.46 -17.79 -5.77
N ILE A 40 3.08 -16.71 -6.46
CA ILE A 40 2.97 -16.67 -7.92
C ILE A 40 4.06 -15.74 -8.43
N LEU A 41 4.96 -16.28 -9.25
CA LEU A 41 5.95 -15.48 -9.96
C LEU A 41 5.43 -15.15 -11.35
N ALA A 42 5.44 -13.88 -11.71
CA ALA A 42 4.98 -13.40 -13.01
C ALA A 42 6.04 -12.54 -13.70
N GLY A 43 6.23 -12.77 -14.99
CA GLY A 43 7.18 -12.03 -15.82
C GLY A 43 7.35 -12.66 -17.20
N TYR A 44 8.18 -12.02 -18.04
CA TYR A 44 8.48 -12.53 -19.38
C TYR A 44 9.20 -13.88 -19.31
N LYS A 45 8.78 -14.83 -20.15
CA LYS A 45 9.25 -16.22 -20.15
C LYS A 45 10.77 -16.35 -20.11
N ALA A 46 11.47 -15.68 -21.02
CA ALA A 46 12.93 -15.74 -21.09
C ALA A 46 13.60 -15.23 -19.80
N ASN A 47 13.10 -14.11 -19.26
CA ASN A 47 13.64 -13.51 -18.04
C ASN A 47 13.36 -14.37 -16.81
N MET A 48 12.17 -14.98 -16.74
CA MET A 48 11.80 -15.90 -15.67
C MET A 48 12.64 -17.17 -15.69
N LEU A 49 12.89 -17.75 -16.86
CA LEU A 49 13.76 -18.91 -17.00
C LEU A 49 15.19 -18.57 -16.59
N ALA A 50 15.74 -17.44 -17.04
CA ALA A 50 17.07 -16.98 -16.65
C ALA A 50 17.18 -16.76 -15.13
N MET A 51 16.16 -16.15 -14.50
CA MET A 51 16.13 -15.95 -13.06
C MET A 51 16.07 -17.28 -12.29
N LEU A 52 15.27 -18.25 -12.78
CA LEU A 52 15.20 -19.58 -12.17
C LEU A 52 16.49 -20.40 -12.39
N ASP A 53 17.26 -20.13 -13.45
CA ASP A 53 18.57 -20.74 -13.69
C ASP A 53 19.62 -20.30 -12.66
N THR A 54 19.47 -19.11 -12.07
CA THR A 54 20.41 -18.57 -11.08
C THR A 54 20.43 -19.38 -9.78
N ASN A 55 19.33 -20.02 -9.41
CA ASN A 55 19.25 -20.86 -8.21
C ASN A 55 18.65 -22.24 -8.56
N PRO A 56 19.44 -23.33 -8.55
CA PRO A 56 18.96 -24.69 -8.84
C PRO A 56 17.79 -25.13 -7.95
N GLY A 57 17.73 -24.63 -6.72
CA GLY A 57 16.63 -24.87 -5.78
C GLY A 57 15.31 -24.31 -6.29
N ALA A 58 15.32 -23.15 -6.95
CA ALA A 58 14.12 -22.45 -7.43
C ALA A 58 13.29 -23.32 -8.38
N LYS A 59 13.92 -23.92 -9.40
CA LYS A 59 13.25 -24.76 -10.39
C LYS A 59 12.49 -25.94 -9.78
N SER A 60 13.03 -26.53 -8.72
CA SER A 60 12.42 -27.70 -8.07
C SER A 60 11.17 -27.35 -7.23
N ARG A 61 11.05 -26.10 -6.77
CA ARG A 61 9.91 -25.62 -5.97
C ARG A 61 8.78 -25.05 -6.83
N PHE A 62 9.08 -24.44 -7.97
CA PHE A 62 8.09 -23.93 -8.93
C PHE A 62 7.69 -25.01 -9.96
N ARG A 63 6.84 -25.96 -9.54
CA ARG A 63 6.46 -27.14 -10.36
C ARG A 63 5.36 -26.88 -11.39
N LYS A 64 4.58 -25.82 -11.25
CA LYS A 64 3.48 -25.46 -12.18
C LYS A 64 3.86 -24.19 -12.93
N THR A 65 3.95 -24.29 -14.25
CA THR A 65 4.21 -23.16 -15.14
C THR A 65 2.99 -22.95 -16.03
N TRP A 66 2.52 -21.71 -16.07
CA TRP A 66 1.41 -21.29 -16.93
C TRP A 66 1.96 -20.28 -17.92
N GLU A 67 1.82 -20.58 -19.21
CA GLU A 67 2.23 -19.68 -20.28
C GLU A 67 1.00 -18.95 -20.81
N PHE A 68 1.06 -17.62 -20.79
CA PHE A 68 0.02 -16.77 -21.36
C PHE A 68 0.48 -16.36 -22.76
N PRO A 69 -0.16 -16.85 -23.82
CA PRO A 69 0.18 -16.42 -25.17
C PRO A 69 -0.17 -14.95 -25.37
N ASP A 70 0.57 -14.29 -26.26
CA ASP A 70 0.23 -12.94 -26.71
C ASP A 70 -1.14 -12.94 -27.40
N TRP A 71 -1.87 -11.82 -27.27
CA TRP A 71 -3.19 -11.67 -27.88
C TRP A 71 -3.08 -11.59 -29.39
N THR A 72 -3.95 -12.32 -30.09
CA THR A 72 -4.12 -12.16 -31.53
C THR A 72 -4.90 -10.89 -31.85
N ALA A 73 -4.87 -10.44 -33.10
CA ALA A 73 -5.70 -9.33 -33.57
C ALA A 73 -7.20 -9.59 -33.33
N ASP A 74 -7.62 -10.86 -33.42
CA ASP A 74 -8.99 -11.28 -33.16
C ASP A 74 -9.34 -11.22 -31.67
N ASP A 75 -8.41 -11.60 -30.78
CA ASP A 75 -8.60 -11.47 -29.32
C ASP A 75 -8.78 -10.00 -28.94
N CYS A 76 -7.94 -9.11 -29.49
CA CYS A 76 -8.02 -7.67 -29.26
C CYS A 76 -9.33 -7.10 -29.78
N THR A 77 -9.74 -7.47 -30.99
CA THR A 77 -11.01 -7.03 -31.58
C THR A 77 -12.21 -7.51 -30.77
N THR A 78 -12.18 -8.77 -30.31
CA THR A 78 -13.21 -9.36 -29.46
C THR A 78 -13.29 -8.65 -28.11
N PHE A 79 -12.14 -8.31 -27.52
CA PHE A 79 -12.07 -7.54 -26.29
C PHE A 79 -12.71 -6.15 -26.45
N VAL A 80 -12.35 -5.40 -27.49
CA VAL A 80 -12.91 -4.07 -27.77
C VAL A 80 -14.42 -4.15 -27.96
N ALA A 81 -14.91 -5.13 -28.72
CA ALA A 81 -16.34 -5.33 -28.93
C ALA A 81 -17.10 -5.65 -27.64
N ARG A 82 -16.56 -6.55 -26.79
CA ARG A 82 -17.15 -6.86 -25.48
C ARG A 82 -17.15 -5.66 -24.55
N ARG A 83 -16.07 -4.87 -24.57
CA ARG A 83 -15.95 -3.67 -23.73
C ARG A 83 -16.96 -2.60 -24.17
N ALA A 84 -17.12 -2.38 -25.47
CA ALA A 84 -18.13 -1.49 -26.03
C ALA A 84 -19.55 -1.91 -25.60
N GLN A 85 -19.88 -3.20 -25.70
CA GLN A 85 -21.17 -3.71 -25.26
C GLN A 85 -21.39 -3.47 -23.75
N ALA A 86 -20.38 -3.75 -22.92
CA ALA A 86 -20.47 -3.59 -21.47
C ALA A 86 -20.65 -2.12 -21.03
N THR A 87 -20.18 -1.16 -21.83
CA THR A 87 -20.31 0.29 -21.58
C THR A 87 -21.50 0.93 -22.29
N GLY A 88 -22.34 0.13 -22.97
CA GLY A 88 -23.58 0.60 -23.61
C GLY A 88 -23.39 1.14 -25.03
N PHE A 89 -22.25 0.90 -25.67
CA PHE A 89 -22.02 1.22 -27.07
C PHE A 89 -22.34 0.03 -27.98
N THR A 90 -22.94 0.32 -29.13
CA THR A 90 -23.19 -0.66 -30.18
C THR A 90 -22.06 -0.67 -31.20
N ILE A 91 -21.68 -1.85 -31.67
CA ILE A 91 -20.81 -2.03 -32.84
C ILE A 91 -21.56 -2.89 -33.84
N ARG A 92 -21.91 -2.31 -35.00
CA ARG A 92 -22.54 -3.05 -36.09
C ARG A 92 -21.57 -4.05 -36.74
N PRO A 93 -21.92 -5.35 -36.84
CA PRO A 93 -21.06 -6.33 -37.50
C PRO A 93 -20.77 -6.01 -38.98
N ASP A 94 -21.71 -5.36 -39.66
CA ASP A 94 -21.62 -4.91 -41.06
C ASP A 94 -21.09 -3.47 -41.21
N GLY A 95 -20.85 -2.76 -40.10
CA GLY A 95 -20.39 -1.37 -40.08
C GLY A 95 -18.89 -1.16 -40.32
N GLY A 96 -18.16 -2.20 -40.72
CA GLY A 96 -16.72 -2.13 -41.04
C GLY A 96 -15.78 -2.05 -39.83
N VAL A 97 -16.27 -1.63 -38.65
CA VAL A 97 -15.47 -1.49 -37.42
C VAL A 97 -14.69 -2.76 -37.04
N PRO A 98 -15.27 -3.98 -37.03
CA PRO A 98 -14.51 -5.17 -36.67
C PRO A 98 -13.38 -5.49 -37.65
N ALA A 99 -13.57 -5.17 -38.94
CA ALA A 99 -12.54 -5.37 -39.95
C ALA A 99 -11.39 -4.37 -39.79
N GLU A 100 -11.72 -3.11 -39.50
CA GLU A 100 -10.75 -2.05 -39.26
C GLU A 100 -9.90 -2.34 -38.01
N LEU A 101 -10.53 -2.73 -36.91
CA LEU A 101 -9.83 -3.13 -35.69
C LEU A 101 -8.89 -4.31 -35.93
N ARG A 102 -9.34 -5.36 -36.62
CA ARG A 102 -8.48 -6.49 -36.97
C ARG A 102 -7.26 -6.05 -37.79
N SER A 103 -7.47 -5.20 -38.80
CA SER A 103 -6.37 -4.72 -39.64
C SER A 103 -5.39 -3.85 -38.85
N GLY A 104 -5.90 -2.96 -38.01
CA GLY A 104 -5.10 -2.08 -37.17
C GLY A 104 -4.29 -2.85 -36.13
N PHE A 105 -4.89 -3.82 -35.44
CA PHE A 105 -4.16 -4.68 -34.50
C PHE A 105 -3.14 -5.57 -35.19
N ALA A 106 -3.42 -6.09 -36.39
CA ALA A 106 -2.43 -6.81 -37.18
C ALA A 106 -1.21 -5.94 -37.51
N ALA A 107 -1.43 -4.65 -37.81
CA ALA A 107 -0.35 -3.69 -38.00
C ALA A 107 0.42 -3.42 -36.69
N LEU A 108 -0.26 -3.24 -35.55
CA LEU A 108 0.38 -3.03 -34.25
C LEU A 108 1.22 -4.24 -33.81
N LEU A 109 0.72 -5.46 -34.02
CA LEU A 109 1.44 -6.70 -33.71
C LEU A 109 2.78 -6.82 -34.44
N SER A 110 2.89 -6.18 -35.61
CA SER A 110 4.14 -6.17 -36.39
C SER A 110 5.18 -5.16 -35.86
N ARG A 111 4.81 -4.25 -34.94
CA ARG A 111 5.64 -3.13 -34.50
C ARG A 111 6.42 -3.40 -33.20
N PRO A 112 7.55 -2.71 -32.99
CA PRO A 112 8.22 -2.68 -31.69
C PRO A 112 7.32 -2.02 -30.64
N GLY A 113 7.21 -2.65 -29.46
CA GLY A 113 6.52 -2.06 -28.32
C GLY A 113 5.06 -2.49 -28.14
N TRP A 114 4.59 -3.50 -28.90
CA TRP A 114 3.32 -4.17 -28.65
C TRP A 114 3.17 -4.56 -27.16
N ALA A 115 2.07 -4.14 -26.55
CA ALA A 115 1.82 -4.27 -25.11
C ALA A 115 0.59 -5.14 -24.78
N ASN A 116 0.18 -6.03 -25.69
CA ASN A 116 -0.95 -6.94 -25.52
C ASN A 116 -2.25 -6.21 -25.11
N ALA A 117 -2.95 -6.72 -24.08
CA ALA A 117 -4.20 -6.18 -23.59
C ALA A 117 -4.15 -4.67 -23.31
N ARG A 118 -2.98 -4.12 -22.95
CA ARG A 118 -2.85 -2.66 -22.76
C ARG A 118 -3.16 -1.89 -24.04
N ASP A 119 -2.63 -2.33 -25.19
CA ASP A 119 -2.91 -1.66 -26.46
C ASP A 119 -4.36 -1.85 -26.90
N ALA A 120 -4.99 -3.00 -26.58
CA ALA A 120 -6.41 -3.19 -26.81
C ALA A 120 -7.30 -2.27 -25.94
N VAL A 121 -6.88 -1.99 -24.71
CA VAL A 121 -7.53 -0.99 -23.82
C VAL A 121 -7.35 0.42 -24.39
N SER A 122 -6.13 0.79 -24.77
CA SER A 122 -5.83 2.08 -25.37
C SER A 122 -6.64 2.31 -26.66
N ALA A 123 -6.75 1.28 -27.52
CA ALA A 123 -7.55 1.36 -28.74
C ALA A 123 -9.02 1.69 -28.43
N TYR A 124 -9.60 1.06 -27.41
CA TYR A 124 -10.96 1.37 -26.97
C TYR A 124 -11.10 2.80 -26.44
N GLU A 125 -10.14 3.27 -25.65
CA GLU A 125 -10.14 4.64 -25.10
C GLU A 125 -10.04 5.69 -26.23
N GLU A 126 -9.18 5.45 -27.21
CA GLU A 126 -9.06 6.29 -28.41
C GLU A 126 -10.33 6.25 -29.27
N MET A 127 -11.02 5.11 -29.37
CA MET A 127 -12.32 5.03 -30.03
C MET A 127 -13.37 5.89 -29.32
N VAL A 128 -13.39 5.88 -27.99
CA VAL A 128 -14.30 6.72 -27.18
C VAL A 128 -14.03 8.21 -27.45
N GLU A 129 -12.76 8.61 -27.49
CA GLU A 129 -12.36 9.99 -27.76
C GLU A 129 -12.72 10.43 -29.20
N ALA A 130 -12.41 9.59 -30.20
CA ALA A 130 -12.77 9.85 -31.59
C ALA A 130 -14.28 10.02 -31.77
N ARG A 131 -15.07 9.14 -31.13
CA ARG A 131 -16.53 9.26 -31.10
C ARG A 131 -16.98 10.54 -30.40
N ALA A 132 -16.40 10.91 -29.27
CA ALA A 132 -16.78 12.12 -28.54
C ALA A 132 -16.60 13.37 -29.42
N GLY A 133 -15.51 13.44 -30.19
CA GLY A 133 -15.28 14.48 -31.20
C GLY A 133 -16.36 14.48 -32.29
N ARG A 134 -16.69 13.32 -32.86
CA ARG A 134 -17.74 13.19 -33.88
C ARG A 134 -19.12 13.63 -33.38
N VAL A 135 -19.49 13.19 -32.17
CA VAL A 135 -20.83 13.44 -31.58
C VAL A 135 -21.00 14.90 -31.14
N TYR A 136 -19.90 15.59 -30.81
CA TYR A 136 -19.93 17.02 -30.51
C TYR A 136 -20.48 17.83 -31.70
N ASP A 137 -20.06 17.50 -32.92
CA ASP A 137 -20.51 18.18 -34.14
C ASP A 137 -21.84 17.62 -34.69
N THR A 138 -22.12 16.33 -34.46
CA THR A 138 -23.34 15.66 -34.95
C THR A 138 -23.97 14.80 -33.86
N PRO A 139 -25.05 15.27 -33.21
CA PRO A 139 -25.74 14.50 -32.18
C PRO A 139 -26.23 13.15 -32.71
N GLU A 140 -25.97 12.08 -31.96
CA GLU A 140 -26.45 10.74 -32.29
C GLU A 140 -27.63 10.31 -31.41
N ILE A 141 -28.49 9.46 -31.97
CA ILE A 141 -29.71 8.99 -31.31
C ILE A 141 -29.39 7.77 -30.43
N GLU A 142 -28.53 6.87 -30.90
CA GLU A 142 -28.09 5.68 -30.17
C GLU A 142 -26.56 5.67 -30.09
N PRO A 143 -25.99 5.35 -28.90
CA PRO A 143 -24.54 5.26 -28.75
C PRO A 143 -23.92 4.15 -29.61
N GLU A 144 -23.21 4.53 -30.67
CA GLU A 144 -22.63 3.60 -31.64
C GLU A 144 -21.20 4.01 -32.00
N PHE A 145 -20.32 3.02 -32.17
CA PHE A 145 -19.03 3.20 -32.83
C PHE A 145 -19.16 2.93 -34.33
N VAL A 146 -18.63 3.85 -35.13
CA VAL A 146 -18.59 3.73 -36.60
C VAL A 146 -17.16 3.54 -37.10
N PHE A 147 -17.03 3.20 -38.38
CA PHE A 147 -15.73 2.96 -39.03
C PHE A 147 -14.72 4.09 -38.77
N ASP A 148 -15.15 5.34 -38.88
CA ASP A 148 -14.27 6.51 -38.69
C ASP A 148 -13.70 6.59 -37.28
N ASP A 149 -14.46 6.18 -36.25
CA ASP A 149 -13.99 6.17 -34.86
C ASP A 149 -12.87 5.13 -34.68
N ALA A 150 -13.06 3.94 -35.27
CA ALA A 150 -12.06 2.86 -35.24
C ALA A 150 -10.81 3.21 -36.04
N ASN A 151 -10.97 3.77 -37.24
CA ASN A 151 -9.86 4.21 -38.08
C ASN A 151 -9.05 5.32 -37.40
N ALA A 152 -9.70 6.31 -36.80
CA ALA A 152 -9.02 7.37 -36.05
C ALA A 152 -8.24 6.82 -34.86
N ALA A 153 -8.84 5.90 -34.09
CA ALA A 153 -8.19 5.24 -32.97
C ALA A 153 -6.95 4.45 -33.40
N MET A 154 -7.09 3.58 -34.42
CA MET A 154 -5.96 2.80 -34.92
C MET A 154 -4.84 3.69 -35.48
N ALA A 155 -5.19 4.76 -36.19
CA ALA A 155 -4.22 5.74 -36.67
C ALA A 155 -3.49 6.45 -35.53
N ALA A 156 -4.19 6.80 -34.43
CA ALA A 156 -3.58 7.39 -33.25
C ALA A 156 -2.56 6.46 -32.59
N LEU A 157 -2.93 5.19 -32.37
CA LEU A 157 -2.00 4.19 -31.80
C LEU A 157 -0.77 3.99 -32.69
N LEU A 158 -0.98 3.88 -34.01
CA LEU A 158 0.10 3.73 -34.97
C LEU A 158 0.96 5.01 -35.09
N LYS A 159 0.44 6.20 -34.81
CA LYS A 159 1.26 7.42 -34.84
C LYS A 159 2.32 7.44 -33.74
N HIS A 160 2.03 6.84 -32.59
CA HIS A 160 2.90 6.87 -31.42
C HIS A 160 3.91 5.72 -31.36
N GLN A 161 3.80 4.71 -32.22
CA GLN A 161 4.74 3.58 -32.29
C GLN A 161 5.64 3.69 -33.53
N PRO A 162 6.99 3.71 -33.40
CA PRO A 162 7.90 3.83 -34.54
C PRO A 162 7.78 2.63 -35.49
N GLU A 163 7.94 2.89 -36.80
CA GLU A 163 8.00 1.83 -37.81
C GLU A 163 9.27 0.97 -37.61
N GLY A 164 9.10 -0.35 -37.60
CA GLY A 164 10.17 -1.33 -37.44
C GLY A 164 9.62 -2.74 -37.21
N GLU A 165 10.42 -3.77 -37.45
CA GLU A 165 10.06 -5.15 -37.11
C GLU A 165 9.93 -5.33 -35.58
N SER A 166 8.96 -6.13 -35.15
CA SER A 166 8.70 -6.37 -33.73
C SER A 166 9.95 -6.86 -32.99
N VAL A 167 10.27 -6.15 -31.93
CA VAL A 167 11.49 -6.34 -31.14
C VAL A 167 11.28 -7.42 -30.08
N ALA A 168 10.60 -8.52 -30.42
CA ALA A 168 10.83 -9.78 -29.70
C ALA A 168 12.32 -10.21 -29.81
N ALA A 169 13.06 -9.63 -30.77
CA ALA A 169 14.48 -9.89 -31.00
C ALA A 169 15.48 -9.00 -30.23
N ASN A 170 15.21 -7.73 -29.89
CA ASN A 170 16.26 -6.79 -29.40
C ASN A 170 16.24 -6.42 -27.90
N LEU A 171 15.46 -7.10 -27.05
CA LEU A 171 15.77 -7.13 -25.60
C LEU A 171 16.95 -8.08 -25.26
N ARG A 172 17.64 -8.62 -26.28
CA ARG A 172 18.82 -9.51 -26.17
C ARG A 172 20.14 -8.80 -25.83
N HIS A 173 20.19 -7.46 -25.72
CA HIS A 173 21.45 -6.72 -25.52
C HIS A 173 21.43 -5.78 -24.31
N SER A 174 21.42 -6.35 -23.11
CA SER A 174 22.28 -5.83 -22.06
C SER A 174 23.36 -6.89 -21.82
N ALA A 175 24.50 -6.72 -22.49
CA ALA A 175 25.66 -7.55 -22.24
C ALA A 175 26.05 -7.46 -20.76
N PRO A 176 26.30 -8.58 -20.06
CA PRO A 176 26.75 -8.53 -18.67
C PRO A 176 28.12 -7.85 -18.60
N PRO A 177 28.39 -7.01 -17.57
CA PRO A 177 29.71 -6.45 -17.34
C PRO A 177 30.73 -7.58 -17.13
N PRO A 178 32.02 -7.37 -17.46
CA PRO A 178 33.02 -8.43 -17.43
C PRO A 178 33.17 -9.01 -16.02
N ARG A 179 33.08 -10.34 -15.92
CA ARG A 179 33.27 -11.11 -14.68
C ARG A 179 34.63 -10.77 -14.05
N GLN A 180 34.64 -10.11 -12.89
CA GLN A 180 35.78 -10.20 -11.99
C GLN A 180 35.81 -11.61 -11.40
N ALA A 181 37.00 -12.22 -11.40
CA ALA A 181 37.21 -13.61 -11.00
C ALA A 181 36.73 -13.84 -9.57
N ILE A 182 35.65 -14.60 -9.42
CA ILE A 182 35.16 -15.07 -8.13
C ILE A 182 36.09 -16.20 -7.68
N ARG A 183 36.66 -16.03 -6.48
CA ARG A 183 37.46 -17.02 -5.77
C ARG A 183 36.55 -18.19 -5.41
N GLU A 184 36.86 -19.40 -5.89
CA GLU A 184 36.10 -20.63 -5.57
C GLU A 184 35.98 -20.80 -4.05
N VAL A 185 34.76 -20.65 -3.54
CA VAL A 185 34.39 -21.15 -2.21
C VAL A 185 33.78 -22.52 -2.43
N ARG A 186 34.57 -23.56 -2.19
CA ARG A 186 34.11 -24.95 -2.21
C ARG A 186 33.34 -25.21 -0.91
N VAL A 187 32.02 -25.29 -1.00
CA VAL A 187 31.19 -25.77 0.11
C VAL A 187 31.20 -27.29 0.05
N GLU A 188 31.85 -27.91 1.04
CA GLU A 188 31.93 -29.35 1.19
C GLU A 188 30.64 -29.84 1.86
N TYR A 189 29.85 -30.65 1.15
CA TYR A 189 28.67 -31.30 1.71
C TYR A 189 29.10 -32.50 2.55
N LEU A 190 28.68 -32.55 3.83
CA LEU A 190 28.72 -33.79 4.59
C LEU A 190 27.64 -34.74 4.06
N PRO A 191 27.95 -36.02 3.79
CA PRO A 191 26.94 -37.01 3.48
C PRO A 191 26.27 -37.48 4.77
N ASP A 192 24.93 -37.48 4.78
CA ASP A 192 24.15 -38.14 5.81
C ASP A 192 24.39 -39.66 5.73
N SER A 193 24.86 -40.22 6.83
CA SER A 193 24.95 -41.66 7.08
C SER A 193 23.58 -42.20 7.44
N ASP A 194 23.10 -43.19 6.68
CA ASP A 194 22.48 -44.42 7.20
C ASP A 194 22.30 -45.40 6.03
N GLY A 195 22.82 -46.61 6.19
CA GLY A 195 22.99 -47.60 5.12
C GLY A 195 21.81 -48.55 4.92
N ASP A 196 21.75 -49.17 3.74
CA ASP A 196 21.79 -50.63 3.58
C ASP A 196 22.10 -51.02 2.12
N GLU A 197 22.52 -52.27 1.93
CA GLU A 197 23.47 -52.85 0.98
C GLU A 197 23.17 -52.90 -0.54
N GLY A 198 24.27 -52.79 -1.33
CA GLY A 198 24.65 -53.77 -2.35
C GLY A 198 24.18 -53.59 -3.81
N GLY A 199 25.08 -53.15 -4.71
CA GLY A 199 24.91 -53.33 -6.16
C GLY A 199 25.81 -52.47 -7.05
N ASP A 200 26.94 -53.04 -7.46
CA ASP A 200 27.79 -52.82 -8.64
C ASP A 200 28.07 -51.42 -9.21
N ALA A 201 29.36 -51.26 -9.52
CA ALA A 201 29.99 -50.10 -10.13
C ALA A 201 29.58 -49.89 -11.60
N ASP A 202 29.64 -48.62 -11.99
CA ASP A 202 29.58 -48.08 -13.36
C ASP A 202 28.18 -47.69 -13.87
N ASP A 203 27.65 -46.56 -13.37
CA ASP A 203 26.67 -45.78 -14.13
C ASP A 203 26.73 -44.29 -13.74
N GLN A 204 27.38 -43.46 -14.56
CA GLN A 204 27.17 -42.02 -14.52
C GLN A 204 25.86 -41.73 -15.26
N PRO A 205 24.79 -41.20 -14.61
CA PRO A 205 23.58 -40.89 -15.33
C PRO A 205 23.83 -39.72 -16.28
N ARG A 206 23.84 -40.04 -17.58
CA ARG A 206 23.83 -39.06 -18.66
C ARG A 206 22.58 -38.19 -18.54
N ALA A 207 22.79 -36.88 -18.59
CA ALA A 207 21.73 -35.89 -18.67
C ALA A 207 20.86 -36.14 -19.92
N SER A 208 19.74 -36.83 -19.79
CA SER A 208 18.51 -36.71 -20.63
C SER A 208 17.56 -37.89 -20.44
N ASP A 209 16.82 -37.94 -19.34
CA ASP A 209 15.48 -38.55 -19.36
C ASP A 209 14.62 -38.05 -18.19
N TRP A 210 13.70 -37.13 -18.46
CA TRP A 210 12.77 -36.57 -17.46
C TRP A 210 11.31 -36.97 -17.71
N ARG A 211 11.08 -38.03 -18.49
CA ARG A 211 9.75 -38.62 -18.59
C ARG A 211 9.50 -39.46 -17.34
N LEU A 212 8.55 -39.01 -16.52
CA LEU A 212 7.93 -39.86 -15.49
C LEU A 212 7.46 -41.17 -16.14
N ASP A 213 7.78 -42.29 -15.48
CA ASP A 213 7.32 -43.62 -15.88
C ASP A 213 5.78 -43.60 -16.10
N PRO A 214 5.28 -44.09 -17.25
CA PRO A 214 3.85 -44.10 -17.57
C PRO A 214 2.99 -44.76 -16.47
N ALA A 215 3.51 -45.76 -15.75
CA ALA A 215 2.80 -46.44 -14.67
C ALA A 215 2.70 -45.57 -13.40
N VAL A 216 3.70 -44.73 -13.14
CA VAL A 216 3.69 -43.76 -12.02
C VAL A 216 2.74 -42.61 -12.32
N ARG A 217 2.69 -42.17 -13.58
CA ARG A 217 1.72 -41.18 -14.07
C ARG A 217 0.27 -41.69 -13.96
N ALA A 218 0.03 -42.97 -14.27
CA ALA A 218 -1.29 -43.60 -14.14
C ALA A 218 -1.75 -43.71 -12.67
N LYS A 219 -0.85 -44.08 -11.74
CA LYS A 219 -1.19 -44.20 -10.31
C LYS A 219 -1.39 -42.86 -9.59
N GLN A 220 -0.81 -41.76 -10.08
CA GLN A 220 -0.98 -40.44 -9.46
C GLN A 220 -2.24 -39.69 -9.93
N LEU A 221 -2.81 -40.06 -11.09
CA LEU A 221 -4.10 -39.55 -11.55
C LEU A 221 -5.29 -40.18 -10.81
N ASP A 222 -5.10 -41.36 -10.21
CA ASP A 222 -6.14 -42.14 -9.50
C ASP A 222 -6.53 -41.55 -8.11
N LYS A 223 -5.87 -40.48 -7.66
CA LYS A 223 -6.23 -39.74 -6.44
C LYS A 223 -6.97 -38.42 -6.73
N GLY A 224 -7.18 -38.09 -8.00
CA GLY A 224 -8.10 -37.04 -8.41
C GLY A 224 -9.51 -37.62 -8.48
N VAL A 225 -10.47 -36.92 -7.88
CA VAL A 225 -11.91 -37.22 -7.90
C VAL A 225 -12.34 -37.94 -9.18
N ASP A 226 -12.97 -39.12 -9.06
CA ASP A 226 -13.58 -39.84 -10.18
C ASP A 226 -14.59 -38.94 -10.91
N VAL A 227 -14.16 -38.31 -12.01
CA VAL A 227 -15.06 -37.69 -12.99
C VAL A 227 -15.37 -38.73 -14.07
N ILE A 228 -15.86 -39.90 -13.66
CA ILE A 228 -16.35 -40.93 -14.58
C ILE A 228 -17.87 -40.84 -14.58
N GLY A 229 -18.44 -40.13 -15.55
CA GLY A 229 -19.87 -40.22 -15.89
C GLY A 229 -20.63 -38.90 -16.09
N LEU A 230 -20.03 -37.75 -15.84
CA LEU A 230 -20.71 -36.46 -16.03
C LEU A 230 -20.61 -36.01 -17.50
N SER A 231 -21.74 -35.67 -18.08
CA SER A 231 -21.83 -35.02 -19.39
C SER A 231 -21.17 -33.64 -19.35
N GLN A 232 -20.74 -33.15 -20.51
CA GLN A 232 -20.08 -31.84 -20.64
C GLN A 232 -20.94 -30.69 -20.05
N ALA A 233 -22.27 -30.79 -20.16
CA ALA A 233 -23.20 -29.83 -19.55
C ALA A 233 -23.24 -29.87 -18.01
N GLU A 234 -23.04 -31.05 -17.41
CA GLU A 234 -22.98 -31.21 -15.95
C GLU A 234 -21.67 -30.67 -15.38
N ILE A 235 -20.56 -30.86 -16.10
CA ILE A 235 -19.25 -30.30 -15.75
C ILE A 235 -19.32 -28.78 -15.80
N GLU A 236 -19.85 -28.20 -16.89
CA GLU A 236 -20.00 -26.74 -17.01
C GLU A 236 -20.87 -26.17 -15.88
N LYS A 237 -22.02 -26.80 -15.60
CA LYS A 237 -22.91 -26.38 -14.52
C LYS A 237 -22.23 -26.42 -13.14
N GLN A 238 -21.42 -27.44 -12.88
CA GLN A 238 -20.67 -27.56 -11.62
C GLN A 238 -19.59 -26.48 -11.50
N VAL A 239 -18.81 -26.25 -12.57
CA VAL A 239 -17.78 -25.20 -12.59
C VAL A 239 -18.39 -23.81 -12.35
N TYR A 240 -19.53 -23.50 -12.98
CA TYR A 240 -20.23 -22.24 -12.74
C TYR A 240 -20.78 -22.14 -11.30
N ALA A 241 -21.29 -23.23 -10.74
CA ALA A 241 -21.76 -23.25 -9.36
C ALA A 241 -20.63 -23.05 -8.34
N ASP A 242 -19.48 -23.71 -8.57
CA ASP A 242 -18.29 -23.58 -7.71
C ASP A 242 -17.72 -22.16 -7.79
N MET A 243 -17.61 -21.59 -9.01
CA MET A 243 -17.18 -20.20 -9.18
C MET A 243 -18.14 -19.20 -8.50
N ALA A 244 -19.46 -19.42 -8.59
CA ALA A 244 -20.44 -18.57 -7.92
C ALA A 244 -20.35 -18.68 -6.40
N ALA A 245 -20.08 -19.88 -5.87
CA ALA A 245 -19.88 -20.10 -4.44
C ALA A 245 -18.60 -19.43 -3.94
N GLU A 246 -17.49 -19.54 -4.68
CA GLU A 246 -16.24 -18.84 -4.38
C GLU A 246 -16.42 -17.31 -4.43
N GLN A 247 -17.16 -16.79 -5.42
CA GLN A 247 -17.47 -15.37 -5.51
C GLN A 247 -18.32 -14.89 -4.31
N ALA A 248 -19.34 -15.64 -3.91
CA ALA A 248 -20.17 -15.30 -2.76
C ALA A 248 -19.37 -15.33 -1.44
N GLU A 249 -18.45 -16.28 -1.29
CA GLU A 249 -17.54 -16.32 -0.15
C GLU A 249 -16.55 -15.16 -0.14
N ALA A 250 -15.99 -14.80 -1.31
CA ALA A 250 -15.12 -13.65 -1.46
C ALA A 250 -15.85 -12.34 -1.12
N GLU A 251 -17.10 -12.18 -1.56
CA GLU A 251 -17.95 -11.02 -1.23
C GLU A 251 -18.25 -10.95 0.27
N ARG A 252 -18.57 -12.09 0.91
CA ARG A 252 -18.79 -12.16 2.36
C ARG A 252 -17.54 -11.73 3.13
N LEU A 253 -16.37 -12.27 2.77
CA LEU A 253 -15.12 -11.95 3.42
C LEU A 253 -14.70 -10.49 3.17
N ALA A 254 -14.97 -9.95 1.98
CA ALA A 254 -14.77 -8.53 1.68
C ALA A 254 -15.71 -7.64 2.51
N ALA A 255 -16.97 -8.03 2.71
CA ALA A 255 -17.91 -7.30 3.57
C ALA A 255 -17.49 -7.33 5.04
N GLU A 256 -17.01 -8.48 5.54
CA GLU A 256 -16.45 -8.63 6.90
C GLU A 256 -15.21 -7.75 7.09
N LEU A 257 -14.31 -7.70 6.11
CA LEU A 257 -13.13 -6.82 6.14
C LEU A 257 -13.53 -5.34 6.18
N ARG A 258 -14.47 -4.90 5.33
CA ARG A 258 -14.97 -3.51 5.34
C ARG A 258 -15.59 -3.16 6.69
N ALA A 259 -16.41 -4.04 7.25
CA ALA A 259 -17.01 -3.82 8.57
C ALA A 259 -15.96 -3.75 9.68
N ALA A 260 -14.91 -4.58 9.61
CA ALA A 260 -13.80 -4.54 10.56
C ALA A 260 -12.96 -3.25 10.43
N GLU A 261 -12.70 -2.78 9.20
CA GLU A 261 -12.03 -1.51 8.94
C GLU A 261 -12.84 -0.32 9.47
N GLU A 262 -14.15 -0.29 9.23
CA GLU A 262 -15.04 0.75 9.75
C GLU A 262 -15.08 0.76 11.28
N ALA A 263 -15.16 -0.42 11.91
CA ALA A 263 -15.12 -0.56 13.36
C ALA A 263 -13.77 -0.11 13.95
N ALA A 264 -12.66 -0.43 13.28
CA ALA A 264 -11.32 0.03 13.69
C ALA A 264 -11.19 1.55 13.59
N ALA A 265 -11.66 2.14 12.49
CA ALA A 265 -11.66 3.59 12.29
C ALA A 265 -12.55 4.31 13.33
N GLU A 266 -13.69 3.72 13.70
CA GLU A 266 -14.54 4.26 14.77
C GLU A 266 -13.88 4.16 16.14
N ALA A 267 -13.24 3.03 16.46
CA ALA A 267 -12.49 2.88 17.70
C ALA A 267 -11.32 3.88 17.81
N GLU A 268 -10.65 4.17 16.70
CA GLU A 268 -9.60 5.19 16.64
C GLU A 268 -10.15 6.59 16.88
N ARG A 269 -11.28 6.96 16.26
CA ARG A 269 -11.97 8.23 16.51
C ARG A 269 -12.34 8.40 17.99
N GLN A 270 -12.89 7.36 18.60
CA GLN A 270 -13.26 7.36 20.02
C GLN A 270 -12.05 7.51 20.94
N ARG A 271 -10.92 6.85 20.62
CA ARG A 271 -9.66 7.02 21.37
C ARG A 271 -9.12 8.44 21.27
N ALA A 272 -9.09 9.02 20.06
CA ALA A 272 -8.63 10.38 19.85
C ALA A 272 -9.52 11.41 20.57
N GLU A 273 -10.83 11.22 20.58
CA GLU A 273 -11.76 12.08 21.34
C GLU A 273 -11.56 11.94 22.85
N ALA A 274 -11.39 10.72 23.36
CA ALA A 274 -11.10 10.50 24.78
C ALA A 274 -9.78 11.14 25.21
N GLU A 275 -8.74 11.05 24.37
CA GLU A 275 -7.45 11.71 24.62
C GLU A 275 -7.57 13.23 24.63
N ARG A 276 -8.31 13.82 23.68
CA ARG A 276 -8.58 15.26 23.65
C ARG A 276 -9.28 15.74 24.91
N LEU A 277 -10.30 15.01 25.38
CA LEU A 277 -11.01 15.33 26.61
C LEU A 277 -10.10 15.22 27.84
N ALA A 278 -9.26 14.19 27.91
CA ALA A 278 -8.29 14.03 28.99
C ALA A 278 -7.26 15.17 29.02
N GLN A 279 -6.75 15.57 27.85
CA GLN A 279 -5.85 16.73 27.72
C GLN A 279 -6.52 18.04 28.15
N GLU A 280 -7.79 18.25 27.78
CA GLU A 280 -8.55 19.44 28.19
C GLU A 280 -8.76 19.48 29.72
N GLU A 281 -9.10 18.35 30.34
CA GLU A 281 -9.21 18.24 31.80
C GLU A 281 -7.88 18.49 32.52
N GLU A 282 -6.78 17.94 32.00
CA GLU A 282 -5.45 18.16 32.54
C GLU A 282 -5.04 19.64 32.45
N MET A 283 -5.23 20.27 31.29
CA MET A 283 -4.97 21.69 31.10
C MET A 283 -5.82 22.56 32.04
N ARG A 284 -7.09 22.19 32.25
CA ARG A 284 -7.97 22.87 33.21
C ARG A 284 -7.47 22.70 34.65
N ARG A 285 -6.98 21.52 35.02
CA ARG A 285 -6.39 21.25 36.33
C ARG A 285 -5.12 22.08 36.57
N LEU A 286 -4.21 22.10 35.60
CA LEU A 286 -2.97 22.89 35.66
C LEU A 286 -3.27 24.40 35.74
N ALA A 287 -4.24 24.89 34.96
CA ALA A 287 -4.67 26.28 35.02
C ALA A 287 -5.26 26.64 36.40
N ALA A 288 -6.07 25.76 37.00
CA ALA A 288 -6.62 25.96 38.33
C ALA A 288 -5.52 25.97 39.41
N GLU A 289 -4.52 25.09 39.29
CA GLU A 289 -3.38 25.06 40.22
C GLU A 289 -2.53 26.33 40.11
N ARG A 290 -2.22 26.77 38.89
CA ARG A 290 -1.52 28.04 38.66
C ARG A 290 -2.27 29.23 39.24
N ALA A 291 -3.58 29.32 39.01
CA ALA A 291 -4.41 30.38 39.57
C ALA A 291 -4.40 30.39 41.12
N ARG A 292 -4.39 29.21 41.76
CA ARG A 292 -4.24 29.10 43.23
C ARG A 292 -2.88 29.61 43.70
N GLN A 293 -1.80 29.24 43.01
CA GLN A 293 -0.44 29.70 43.35
C GLN A 293 -0.31 31.22 43.18
N GLU A 294 -0.85 31.76 42.10
CA GLU A 294 -0.87 33.21 41.85
C GLU A 294 -1.69 33.96 42.91
N ALA A 295 -2.82 33.42 43.35
CA ALA A 295 -3.61 33.99 44.44
C ALA A 295 -2.83 34.02 45.77
N ILE A 296 -2.17 32.92 46.14
CA ILE A 296 -1.32 32.84 47.33
C ILE A 296 -0.16 33.85 47.24
N ALA A 297 0.50 33.94 46.07
CA ALA A 297 1.58 34.88 45.84
C ALA A 297 1.11 36.35 45.92
N ALA A 298 -0.08 36.65 45.38
CA ALA A 298 -0.69 37.97 45.46
C ALA A 298 -1.04 38.35 46.91
N GLU A 299 -1.56 37.42 47.70
CA GLU A 299 -1.84 37.63 49.12
C GLU A 299 -0.55 37.90 49.91
N ARG A 300 0.50 37.09 49.69
CA ARG A 300 1.82 37.32 50.32
C ARG A 300 2.40 38.68 49.96
N ARG A 301 2.29 39.11 48.69
CA ARG A 301 2.75 40.43 48.25
C ARG A 301 1.98 41.55 48.95
N ARG A 302 0.64 41.46 49.02
CA ARG A 302 -0.20 42.44 49.74
C ARG A 302 0.16 42.50 51.23
N ALA A 303 0.40 41.36 51.87
CA ALA A 303 0.82 41.30 53.27
C ALA A 303 2.19 41.93 53.50
N LEU A 304 3.16 41.68 52.60
CA LEU A 304 4.49 42.29 52.65
C LEU A 304 4.42 43.81 52.47
N GLU A 305 3.68 44.29 51.48
CA GLU A 305 3.46 45.73 51.22
C GLU A 305 2.79 46.41 52.42
N ALA A 306 1.78 45.77 53.03
CA ALA A 306 1.13 46.26 54.24
C ALA A 306 2.10 46.35 55.42
N ALA A 307 2.91 45.31 55.64
CA ALA A 307 3.92 45.29 56.70
C ALA A 307 5.01 46.36 56.49
N GLN A 308 5.45 46.58 55.24
CA GLN A 308 6.40 47.65 54.90
C GLN A 308 5.80 49.04 55.16
N ARG A 309 4.53 49.25 54.77
CA ARG A 309 3.81 50.52 55.00
C ARG A 309 3.65 50.77 56.50
N GLU A 310 3.32 49.76 57.29
CA GLU A 310 3.24 49.86 58.75
C GLU A 310 4.62 50.15 59.38
N ALA A 311 5.68 49.48 58.95
CA ALA A 311 7.03 49.72 59.46
C ALA A 311 7.51 51.16 59.16
N LEU A 312 7.20 51.68 57.96
CA LEU A 312 7.49 53.07 57.61
C LEU A 312 6.70 54.05 58.49
N ALA A 313 5.41 53.77 58.74
CA ALA A 313 4.57 54.55 59.63
C ALA A 313 5.17 54.63 61.04
N GLN A 314 5.54 53.48 61.62
CA GLN A 314 6.15 53.41 62.93
C GLN A 314 7.52 54.11 62.99
N LYS A 315 8.31 54.05 61.92
CA LYS A 315 9.58 54.80 61.83
C LYS A 315 9.36 56.31 61.83
N ARG A 316 8.38 56.81 61.07
CA ARG A 316 8.03 58.24 61.02
C ARG A 316 7.45 58.74 62.35
N ILE A 317 6.60 57.95 63.01
CA ILE A 317 6.10 58.27 64.36
C ILE A 317 7.26 58.39 65.36
N ARG A 318 8.22 57.45 65.34
CA ARG A 318 9.42 57.52 66.20
C ARG A 318 10.25 58.77 65.94
N GLN A 319 10.39 59.20 64.69
CA GLN A 319 11.10 60.43 64.32
C GLN A 319 10.34 61.71 64.74
N ALA A 320 9.01 61.71 64.67
CA ALA A 320 8.17 62.83 65.08
C ALA A 320 8.17 63.03 66.62
N GLY A 321 8.59 62.03 67.40
CA GLY A 321 8.68 62.13 68.85
C GLY A 321 7.32 62.26 69.52
N VAL A 322 7.21 63.20 70.47
CA VAL A 322 5.94 63.56 71.13
C VAL A 322 5.27 64.72 70.41
N CYS A 323 3.97 64.90 70.57
CA CYS A 323 3.27 66.05 70.00
C CYS A 323 3.83 67.37 70.59
N CYS A 324 3.48 68.52 70.00
CA CYS A 324 3.95 69.83 70.48
C CYS A 324 3.59 70.14 71.95
N ALA A 325 2.62 69.41 72.54
CA ALA A 325 2.24 69.49 73.94
C ALA A 325 2.86 68.38 74.83
N GLY A 326 3.81 67.58 74.31
CA GLY A 326 4.55 66.55 75.07
C GLY A 326 3.87 65.18 75.20
N PHE A 327 2.72 64.96 74.56
CA PHE A 327 1.98 63.69 74.65
C PHE A 327 2.40 62.66 73.58
N ARG A 328 2.29 61.37 73.94
CA ARG A 328 2.61 60.22 73.08
C ARG A 328 1.55 60.03 72.00
N TRP A 329 1.91 59.44 70.87
CA TRP A 329 0.97 59.10 69.77
C TRP A 329 0.39 57.69 69.92
N ASN A 330 -0.93 57.57 69.74
CA ASN A 330 -1.68 56.31 69.75
C ASN A 330 -2.30 56.07 68.36
N LYS A 331 -2.25 54.83 67.86
CA LYS A 331 -2.87 54.49 66.57
C LYS A 331 -4.39 54.51 66.70
N ILE A 332 -5.06 55.20 65.78
CA ILE A 332 -6.51 55.19 65.62
C ILE A 332 -6.89 54.94 64.15
N ALA A 333 -8.18 54.76 63.85
CA ALA A 333 -8.63 54.63 62.47
C ALA A 333 -8.26 55.89 61.64
N GLY A 334 -7.57 55.69 60.52
CA GLY A 334 -7.14 56.76 59.60
C GLY A 334 -5.88 57.55 59.98
N GLY A 335 -5.25 57.26 61.13
CA GLY A 335 -4.07 58.02 61.56
C GLY A 335 -3.59 57.71 62.97
N TYR A 336 -3.01 58.72 63.62
CA TYR A 336 -2.53 58.66 65.00
C TYR A 336 -3.04 59.89 65.77
N GLN A 337 -3.52 59.69 66.98
CA GLN A 337 -3.99 60.75 67.87
C GLN A 337 -3.07 60.83 69.10
N CYS A 338 -2.78 62.03 69.59
CA CYS A 338 -1.99 62.18 70.81
C CYS A 338 -2.80 61.68 72.03
N ALA A 339 -2.12 61.23 73.09
CA ALA A 339 -2.77 60.74 74.31
C ALA A 339 -3.61 61.82 75.04
N GLY A 340 -3.33 63.10 74.77
CA GLY A 340 -4.15 64.22 75.25
C GLY A 340 -5.40 64.50 74.40
N GLY A 341 -5.60 63.79 73.29
CA GLY A 341 -6.78 63.89 72.41
C GLY A 341 -6.78 65.05 71.40
N SER A 342 -5.99 66.10 71.62
CA SER A 342 -6.11 67.37 70.88
C SER A 342 -5.35 67.46 69.55
N HIS A 343 -4.39 66.57 69.29
CA HIS A 343 -3.58 66.58 68.06
C HIS A 343 -3.74 65.29 67.29
N TYR A 344 -3.86 65.40 65.97
CA TYR A 344 -4.07 64.29 65.06
C TYR A 344 -3.08 64.35 63.90
N LEU A 345 -2.54 63.19 63.54
CA LEU A 345 -1.64 62.99 62.42
C LEU A 345 -2.26 61.97 61.48
N SER A 346 -2.69 62.42 60.30
CA SER A 346 -3.33 61.56 59.31
C SER A 346 -2.34 60.59 58.66
N ASP A 347 -2.85 59.46 58.18
CA ASP A 347 -2.05 58.52 57.39
C ASP A 347 -1.47 59.20 56.13
N GLY A 348 -2.19 60.14 55.50
CA GLY A 348 -1.68 60.94 54.38
C GLY A 348 -0.49 61.84 54.73
N GLN A 349 -0.50 62.49 55.90
CA GLN A 349 0.65 63.29 56.39
C GLN A 349 1.86 62.44 56.74
N LEU A 350 1.65 61.16 57.05
CA LEU A 350 2.71 60.17 57.21
C LEU A 350 3.15 59.56 55.88
N GLY A 351 2.68 60.06 54.73
CA GLY A 351 2.96 59.54 53.38
C GLY A 351 2.48 58.10 53.18
N LEU A 352 1.43 57.72 53.90
CA LEU A 352 0.74 56.44 53.85
C LEU A 352 -0.62 56.60 53.13
N GLY A 353 -0.73 57.55 52.19
CA GLY A 353 -1.88 57.75 51.32
C GLY A 353 -1.80 56.87 50.08
#